data_AF-A0A0R3TVD5-F1
#
_entry.id   AF-A0A0R3TVD5-F1
#
_cell.length_a   1.000
_cell.length_b   1.000
_cell.length_c   1.000
_cell.angle_alpha   90.00
_cell.angle_beta   90.00
_cell.angle_gamma   90.00
#
_symmetry.space_group_name_H-M   'P 1'
#
loop_
_entity.id
_entity.type
_entity.pdbx_description
1 polymer ?
#
loop_
_entity_poly.entity_id
_entity_poly.type
_entity_poly.pdbx_seq_one_letter_code
_entity_poly.pdbx_strand_id
1 'polypeptide(L)'
;MAPEVINCEQDASCTYDARSDIWSLGITALEMAEGRPPLCEMHPMRALFLIMRNAPPRLKTGLGARQWSPRFHDFIFKSLAKDFRKRPTTTELLKHDFVANLPNERQVRIHLKDYIDRHKRTRRSESLGIILFNRKLCYKTD
;
A
#
# COMPACT_ATOMS: atom_id res chain seq x y z
N MET A 1 3.43 10.46 -1.06
CA MET A 1 4.10 11.51 -0.26
C MET A 1 3.11 12.14 0.70
N ALA A 2 3.56 12.47 1.90
CA ALA A 2 2.75 13.18 2.89
C ALA A 2 2.68 14.69 2.57
N PRO A 3 1.61 15.41 2.94
CA PRO A 3 1.44 16.83 2.60
C PRO A 3 2.59 17.72 3.06
N GLU A 4 3.13 17.50 4.26
CA GLU A 4 4.24 18.26 4.83
C GLU A 4 5.56 18.04 4.08
N VAL A 5 5.79 16.84 3.54
CA VAL A 5 6.98 16.56 2.72
C VAL A 5 6.92 17.35 1.42
N ILE A 6 5.74 17.38 0.78
CA ILE A 6 5.50 18.18 -0.43
C ILE A 6 5.69 19.66 -0.14
N ASN A 7 5.27 20.13 1.04
CA ASN A 7 5.46 21.52 1.44
C ASN A 7 6.95 21.86 1.64
N CYS A 8 7.75 20.97 2.23
CA CYS A 8 9.19 21.17 2.41
C CYS A 8 9.97 21.19 1.08
N GLU A 9 9.47 20.54 0.03
CA GLU A 9 10.07 20.65 -1.31
C GLU A 9 9.87 22.05 -1.93
N GLN A 10 8.83 22.76 -1.51
CA GLN A 10 8.50 24.11 -2.01
C GLN A 10 9.06 25.22 -1.11
N ASP A 11 9.20 24.94 0.19
CA ASP A 11 9.68 25.87 1.21
C ASP A 11 10.76 25.23 2.07
N ALA A 12 12.01 25.66 1.86
CA ALA A 12 13.18 25.17 2.55
C ALA A 12 13.21 25.48 4.07
N SER A 13 12.31 26.34 4.57
CA SER A 13 12.18 26.63 6.00
C SER A 13 11.31 25.60 6.74
N CYS A 14 10.55 24.79 6.01
CA CYS A 14 9.69 23.76 6.59
C CYS A 14 10.49 22.50 6.92
N THR A 15 10.05 21.77 7.95
CA THR A 15 10.60 20.47 8.32
C THR A 15 9.49 19.42 8.43
N TYR A 16 9.86 18.16 8.24
CA TYR A 16 8.99 17.01 8.49
C TYR A 16 9.72 16.01 9.39
N ASP A 17 8.96 15.11 10.00
CA ASP A 17 9.50 14.06 10.87
C ASP A 17 9.06 12.66 10.40
N ALA A 18 9.40 11.64 11.18
CA ALA A 18 9.08 10.25 10.90
C ALA A 18 7.56 9.95 10.78
N ARG A 19 6.67 10.88 11.18
CA ARG A 19 5.22 10.71 10.99
C ARG A 19 4.82 10.87 9.52
N SER A 20 5.70 11.38 8.67
CA SER A 20 5.54 11.31 7.21
C SER A 20 5.48 9.85 6.71
N ASP A 21 6.20 8.92 7.35
CA ASP A 21 6.13 7.50 7.04
C ASP A 21 4.79 6.88 7.45
N ILE A 22 4.18 7.36 8.53
CA ILE A 22 2.85 6.92 8.98
C ILE A 22 1.78 7.26 7.92
N TRP A 23 1.90 8.42 7.27
CA TRP A 23 1.05 8.74 6.13
C TRP A 23 1.26 7.76 4.98
N SER A 24 2.51 7.52 4.60
CA SER A 24 2.85 6.57 3.53
C SER A 24 2.32 5.17 3.83
N LEU A 25 2.43 4.70 5.08
CA LEU A 25 1.84 3.45 5.55
C LEU A 25 0.32 3.42 5.37
N GLY A 26 -0.38 4.51 5.72
CA GLY A 26 -1.81 4.64 5.49
C GLY A 26 -2.20 4.54 4.01
N ILE A 27 -1.41 5.14 3.12
CA ILE A 27 -1.61 5.04 1.67
C ILE A 27 -1.36 3.62 1.17
N THR A 28 -0.29 2.96 1.62
CA THR A 28 -0.01 1.55 1.28
C THR A 28 -1.10 0.61 1.80
N ALA A 29 -1.65 0.87 2.98
CA ALA A 29 -2.77 0.11 3.51
C ALA A 29 -4.04 0.27 2.66
N LEU A 30 -4.33 1.49 2.17
CA LEU A 30 -5.40 1.73 1.20
C LEU A 30 -5.14 1.03 -0.14
N GLU A 31 -3.90 1.07 -0.63
CA GLU A 31 -3.49 0.39 -1.85
C GLU A 31 -3.67 -1.13 -1.75
N MET A 32 -3.26 -1.75 -0.64
CA MET A 32 -3.51 -3.18 -0.40
C MET A 32 -5.00 -3.52 -0.33
N ALA A 33 -5.84 -2.57 0.12
CA ALA A 33 -7.28 -2.74 0.20
C ALA A 33 -7.98 -2.60 -1.17
N GLU A 34 -7.58 -1.61 -1.97
CA GLU A 34 -8.26 -1.26 -3.24
C GLU A 34 -7.51 -1.73 -4.50
N GLY A 35 -6.31 -2.31 -4.34
CA GLY A 35 -5.44 -2.78 -5.41
C GLY A 35 -4.61 -1.70 -6.10
N ARG A 36 -4.83 -0.41 -5.77
CA ARG A 36 -4.10 0.73 -6.33
C ARG A 36 -4.11 1.91 -5.36
N PRO A 37 -3.08 2.77 -5.36
CA PRO A 37 -3.05 3.92 -4.48
C PRO A 37 -4.03 5.02 -4.97
N PRO A 38 -4.49 5.91 -4.08
CA PRO A 38 -5.32 7.04 -4.48
C PRO A 38 -4.62 7.91 -5.51
N LEU A 39 -5.38 8.41 -6.50
CA LEU A 39 -4.89 9.31 -7.56
C LEU A 39 -3.85 8.70 -8.51
N CYS A 40 -3.68 7.37 -8.56
CA CYS A 40 -2.68 6.71 -9.41
C CYS A 40 -2.80 7.00 -10.92
N GLU A 41 -4.00 7.31 -11.41
CA GLU A 41 -4.25 7.62 -12.83
C GLU A 41 -3.96 9.09 -13.19
N MET A 42 -3.62 9.93 -12.20
CA MET A 42 -3.38 11.36 -12.41
C MET A 42 -1.91 11.63 -12.73
N HIS A 43 -1.66 12.67 -13.54
CA HIS A 43 -0.30 13.17 -13.73
C HIS A 43 0.36 13.52 -12.39
N PRO A 44 1.64 13.15 -12.13
CA PRO A 44 2.27 13.28 -10.80
C PRO A 44 2.12 14.68 -10.19
N MET A 45 2.39 15.73 -10.96
CA MET A 45 2.23 17.12 -10.49
C MET A 45 0.79 17.46 -10.06
N ARG A 46 -0.21 16.93 -10.78
CA ARG A 46 -1.63 17.12 -10.42
C ARG A 46 -1.96 16.36 -9.13
N ALA A 47 -1.41 15.17 -8.95
CA ALA A 47 -1.60 14.38 -7.73
C ALA A 47 -1.03 15.12 -6.51
N LEU A 48 0.18 15.71 -6.60
CA LEU A 48 0.78 16.50 -5.51
C LEU A 48 -0.12 17.66 -5.08
N PHE A 49 -0.65 18.41 -6.04
CA PHE A 49 -1.59 19.51 -5.76
C PHE A 49 -2.87 19.02 -5.07
N LEU A 50 -3.44 17.90 -5.53
CA LEU A 50 -4.65 17.34 -4.93
C LEU A 50 -4.40 16.78 -3.52
N ILE A 51 -3.23 16.21 -3.24
CA ILE A 51 -2.85 15.77 -1.88
C ILE A 51 -2.87 16.95 -0.90
N MET A 52 -2.36 18.11 -1.32
CA MET A 52 -2.33 19.31 -0.49
C MET A 52 -3.73 19.94 -0.30
N ARG A 53 -4.63 19.85 -1.28
CA ARG A 53 -5.93 20.55 -1.22
C ARG A 53 -7.11 19.69 -0.76
N ASN A 54 -7.17 18.43 -1.19
CA ASN A 54 -8.31 17.58 -0.90
C ASN A 54 -8.32 17.11 0.55
N ALA A 55 -9.48 16.62 0.99
CA ALA A 55 -9.59 15.86 2.23
C ALA A 55 -8.70 14.59 2.18
N PRO A 56 -8.29 14.06 3.34
CA PRO A 56 -7.57 12.79 3.39
C PRO A 56 -8.30 11.68 2.62
N PRO A 57 -7.58 10.82 1.89
CA PRO A 57 -8.16 9.63 1.30
C PRO A 57 -8.85 8.75 2.37
N ARG A 58 -9.94 8.11 1.99
CA ARG A 58 -10.69 7.18 2.84
C ARG A 58 -11.06 5.95 2.02
N LEU A 59 -11.26 4.83 2.71
CA LEU A 59 -11.85 3.64 2.10
C LEU A 59 -13.22 3.97 1.52
N LYS A 60 -13.48 3.51 0.29
CA LYS A 60 -14.79 3.70 -0.35
C LYS A 60 -15.88 3.02 0.47
N THR A 61 -16.97 3.75 0.70
CA THR A 61 -18.19 3.25 1.34
C THR A 61 -19.34 3.50 0.38
N GLY A 62 -19.95 2.44 -0.15
CA GLY A 62 -20.97 2.57 -1.19
C GLY A 62 -21.34 1.24 -1.86
N LEU A 63 -22.33 1.30 -2.76
CA LEU A 63 -22.81 0.14 -3.51
C LEU A 63 -21.68 -0.44 -4.37
N GLY A 64 -21.37 -1.72 -4.17
CA GLY A 64 -20.26 -2.41 -4.84
C GLY A 64 -18.86 -2.21 -4.22
N ALA A 65 -18.74 -1.43 -3.13
CA ALA A 65 -17.48 -1.32 -2.40
C ALA A 65 -17.31 -2.49 -1.42
N ARG A 66 -16.06 -2.96 -1.27
CA ARG A 66 -15.72 -3.98 -0.27
C ARG A 66 -15.96 -3.43 1.13
N GLN A 67 -16.64 -4.20 1.97
CA GLN A 67 -16.85 -3.85 3.36
C GLN A 67 -15.60 -4.14 4.18
N TRP A 68 -15.15 -3.13 4.93
CA TRP A 68 -13.97 -3.20 5.78
C TRP A 68 -14.33 -3.05 7.25
N SER A 69 -13.55 -3.67 8.13
CA SER A 69 -13.84 -3.60 9.57
C SER A 69 -13.72 -2.17 10.11
N PRO A 70 -14.53 -1.76 11.12
CA PRO A 70 -14.43 -0.43 11.71
C PRO A 70 -13.03 -0.08 12.22
N ARG A 71 -12.34 -1.05 12.83
CA ARG A 71 -10.93 -0.89 13.26
C ARG A 71 -9.97 -0.57 12.12
N PHE A 72 -10.24 -1.06 10.90
CA PHE A 72 -9.41 -0.72 9.74
C PHE A 72 -9.72 0.69 9.23
N HIS A 73 -10.99 1.09 9.20
CA HIS A 73 -11.37 2.48 8.91
C HIS A 73 -10.69 3.46 9.87
N ASP A 74 -10.69 3.17 11.17
CA ASP A 74 -10.05 4.01 12.19
C ASP A 74 -8.52 4.06 12.02
N PHE A 75 -7.88 2.92 11.72
CA PHE A 75 -6.44 2.87 11.43
C PHE A 75 -6.06 3.77 10.25
N ILE A 76 -6.81 3.71 9.14
CA ILE A 76 -6.59 4.56 7.97
C ILE A 76 -6.83 6.03 8.32
N PHE A 77 -7.90 6.33 9.05
CA PHE A 77 -8.25 7.69 9.46
C PHE A 77 -7.14 8.33 10.30
N LYS A 78 -6.61 7.63 11.30
CA LYS A 78 -5.51 8.11 12.15
C LYS A 78 -4.20 8.26 11.37
N SER A 79 -3.89 7.31 10.50
CA SER A 79 -2.65 7.33 9.70
C SER A 79 -2.63 8.48 8.68
N LEU A 80 -3.80 8.83 8.13
CA LEU A 80 -3.94 9.86 7.09
C LEU A 80 -4.41 11.22 7.63
N ALA A 81 -4.14 11.55 8.88
CA ALA A 81 -4.37 12.90 9.37
C ALA A 81 -3.42 13.89 8.65
N LYS A 82 -3.95 14.91 7.96
CA LYS A 82 -3.08 15.87 7.21
C LYS A 82 -2.12 16.62 8.13
N ASP A 83 -2.60 17.06 9.29
CA ASP A 83 -1.73 17.61 10.33
C ASP A 83 -0.89 16.48 10.95
N PHE A 84 0.41 16.46 10.63
CA PHE A 84 1.32 15.42 11.11
C PHE A 84 1.40 15.36 12.64
N ARG A 85 1.13 16.47 13.35
CA ARG A 85 1.12 16.50 14.82
C ARG A 85 -0.04 15.71 15.43
N LYS A 86 -1.11 15.53 14.66
CA LYS A 86 -2.28 14.72 15.05
C LYS A 86 -2.14 13.26 14.65
N ARG A 87 -1.11 12.89 13.88
CA ARG A 87 -0.82 11.49 13.59
C ARG A 87 -0.19 10.83 14.80
N PRO A 88 -0.56 9.58 15.10
CA PRO A 88 0.13 8.81 16.12
C PRO A 88 1.58 8.58 15.71
N THR A 89 2.44 8.48 16.72
CA THR A 89 3.80 7.93 16.56
C THR A 89 3.73 6.43 16.22
N THR A 90 4.82 5.87 15.72
CA THR A 90 4.90 4.44 15.40
C THR A 90 4.59 3.57 16.62
N THR A 91 5.08 3.94 17.80
CA THR A 91 4.86 3.19 19.04
C THR A 91 3.40 3.22 19.49
N GLU A 92 2.69 4.32 19.26
CA GLU A 92 1.25 4.43 19.51
C GLU A 92 0.45 3.64 18.46
N LEU A 93 0.84 3.72 17.19
CA LEU A 93 0.15 3.04 16.10
C LEU A 93 0.27 1.50 16.21
N LEU A 94 1.39 0.99 16.72
CA LEU A 94 1.56 -0.44 17.00
C LEU A 94 0.57 -0.98 18.04
N LYS A 95 0.07 -0.12 18.94
CA LYS A 95 -0.95 -0.47 19.95
C LYS A 95 -2.37 -0.37 19.42
N HIS A 96 -2.55 0.09 18.18
CA HIS A 96 -3.87 0.23 17.56
C HIS A 96 -4.55 -1.14 17.40
N ASP A 97 -5.84 -1.25 17.68
CA ASP A 97 -6.59 -2.52 17.64
C ASP A 97 -6.51 -3.28 16.30
N PHE A 98 -6.36 -2.54 15.20
CA PHE A 98 -6.14 -3.14 13.88
C PHE A 98 -4.84 -3.94 13.77
N VAL A 99 -3.79 -3.51 14.48
CA VAL A 99 -2.44 -4.09 14.41
C VAL A 99 -2.16 -4.99 15.61
N ALA A 100 -2.54 -4.57 16.82
CA ALA A 100 -2.26 -5.30 18.05
C ALA A 100 -3.10 -6.58 18.19
N ASN A 101 -4.35 -6.56 17.72
CA ASN A 101 -5.31 -7.64 17.95
C ASN A 101 -5.55 -8.47 16.67
N LEU A 102 -4.61 -9.37 16.38
CA LEU A 102 -4.60 -10.26 15.20
C LEU A 102 -4.84 -11.72 15.59
N PRO A 103 -6.09 -12.14 15.88
CA PRO A 103 -6.38 -13.50 16.35
C PRO A 103 -5.98 -14.59 15.35
N ASN A 104 -5.94 -14.25 14.05
CA ASN A 104 -5.67 -15.18 12.96
C ASN A 104 -4.26 -15.02 12.36
N GLU A 105 -3.32 -14.39 13.07
CA GLU A 105 -1.98 -14.09 12.53
C GLU A 105 -1.28 -15.34 11.98
N ARG A 106 -1.35 -16.45 12.72
CA ARG A 106 -0.73 -17.72 12.31
C ARG A 106 -1.31 -18.23 10.99
N GLN A 107 -2.64 -18.24 10.85
CA GLN A 107 -3.30 -18.67 9.61
C GLN A 107 -2.96 -17.75 8.45
N VAL A 108 -2.93 -16.42 8.68
CA VAL A 108 -2.54 -15.44 7.65
C VAL A 108 -1.11 -15.69 7.17
N ARG A 109 -0.16 -15.94 8.08
CA ARG A 109 1.23 -16.27 7.71
C ARG A 109 1.32 -17.54 6.86
N ILE A 110 0.56 -18.57 7.19
CA ILE A 110 0.50 -19.82 6.41
C ILE A 110 -0.06 -19.53 5.01
N HIS A 111 -1.20 -18.84 4.91
CA HIS A 111 -1.81 -18.51 3.62
C HIS A 111 -0.89 -17.66 2.73
N LEU A 112 -0.17 -16.70 3.31
CA LEU A 112 0.82 -15.90 2.58
C LEU A 112 1.98 -16.75 2.09
N LYS A 113 2.52 -17.66 2.92
CA LYS A 113 3.56 -18.60 2.52
C LYS A 113 3.11 -19.48 1.36
N ASP A 114 1.93 -20.08 1.46
CA ASP A 114 1.36 -20.95 0.43
C ASP A 114 1.10 -20.19 -0.88
N TYR A 115 0.67 -18.93 -0.79
CA TYR A 115 0.52 -18.06 -1.95
C TYR A 115 1.87 -17.78 -2.63
N ILE A 116 2.90 -17.43 -1.86
CA ILE A 116 4.26 -17.18 -2.36
C ILE A 116 4.83 -18.44 -3.03
N ASP A 117 4.69 -19.60 -2.39
CA ASP A 117 5.23 -20.87 -2.91
C ASP A 117 4.54 -21.29 -4.21
N ARG A 118 3.22 -21.09 -4.33
CA ARG A 118 2.49 -21.30 -5.59
C ARG A 118 2.99 -20.38 -6.70
N HIS A 119 3.14 -19.08 -6.43
CA HIS A 119 3.65 -18.14 -7.44
C HIS A 119 5.08 -18.44 -7.88
N LYS A 120 5.96 -18.89 -6.98
CA LYS A 120 7.32 -19.32 -7.35
C LYS A 120 7.32 -20.53 -8.28
N ARG A 121 6.44 -21.51 -8.05
CA ARG A 121 6.29 -22.68 -8.93
C ARG A 121 5.79 -22.28 -10.31
N THR A 122 4.76 -21.45 -10.39
CA THR A 122 4.23 -20.94 -11.67
C THR A 122 5.31 -20.23 -12.49
N ARG A 123 6.03 -19.27 -11.88
CA ARG A 123 7.12 -18.55 -12.58
C ARG A 123 8.25 -19.48 -13.04
N ARG A 124 8.58 -20.51 -12.24
CA ARG A 124 9.58 -21.52 -12.62
C ARG A 124 9.11 -22.39 -13.79
N SER A 125 7.85 -22.80 -13.78
CA SER A 125 7.24 -23.56 -14.88
C SER A 125 7.14 -22.74 -16.17
N GLU A 126 6.79 -21.45 -16.08
CA GLU A 126 6.81 -20.53 -17.24
C GLU A 126 8.23 -20.36 -17.78
N SER A 127 9.22 -20.17 -16.89
CA SER A 127 10.62 -20.05 -17.28
C SER A 127 11.15 -21.33 -17.94
N LEU A 128 10.82 -22.50 -17.39
CA LEU A 128 11.15 -23.81 -17.98
C LEU A 128 10.41 -24.02 -19.31
N GLY A 129 9.16 -23.59 -19.42
CA GLY A 129 8.37 -23.62 -20.65
C GLY A 129 9.01 -22.78 -21.76
N ILE A 130 9.48 -21.57 -21.43
CA ILE A 130 10.23 -20.70 -22.36
C ILE A 130 11.56 -21.35 -22.76
N ILE A 131 12.31 -21.92 -21.82
CA ILE A 131 13.58 -22.62 -22.12
C ILE A 131 13.34 -23.83 -23.04
N LEU A 132 12.31 -24.64 -22.76
CA LEU A 132 11.96 -25.81 -23.57
C LEU A 132 11.43 -25.41 -24.96
N PHE A 133 10.68 -24.31 -25.05
CA PHE A 133 10.23 -23.74 -26.32
C PHE A 133 11.41 -23.26 -27.17
N ASN A 134 12.34 -22.49 -26.57
CA ASN A 134 13.55 -22.04 -27.26
C ASN A 134 14.47 -23.20 -27.68
N ARG A 135 14.60 -24.25 -26.86
CA ARG A 135 15.33 -25.46 -27.26
C ARG A 135 14.65 -26.17 -28.43
N LYS A 136 13.32 -26.31 -28.44
CA LYS A 136 12.59 -26.93 -29.58
C LYS A 136 12.72 -26.13 -30.88
N LEU A 137 12.86 -24.80 -30.82
CA LEU A 137 13.13 -23.97 -31.99
C LEU A 137 14.56 -24.18 -32.53
N CYS A 138 15.57 -24.34 -31.67
CA CYS A 138 16.94 -24.64 -32.09
C CYS A 138 17.12 -25.99 -32.80
N TYR A 139 16.25 -26.98 -32.56
CA TYR A 139 16.31 -28.29 -33.22
C TYR A 139 15.40 -28.43 -34.45
N LYS A 140 14.79 -27.32 -34.92
CA LYS A 140 13.89 -27.31 -36.09
C LYS A 140 14.44 -26.53 -37.29
N THR A 141 15.67 -26.07 -37.20
CA THR A 141 16.44 -25.52 -38.33
C THR A 141 17.56 -26.47 -38.66
N ASP A 142 17.23 -27.58 -39.34
CA ASP A 142 18.09 -28.37 -40.23
C ASP A 142 17.18 -29.27 -41.07
#